data_AF-A0A661MCT2-F1
#
_entry.id   AF-A0A661MCT2-F1
#
_cell.length_a   1.000
_cell.length_b   1.000
_cell.length_c   1.000
_cell.angle_alpha   90.00
_cell.angle_beta   90.00
_cell.angle_gamma   90.00
#
_symmetry.space_group_name_H-M   'P 1'
#
loop_
_entity.id
_entity.type
_entity.pdbx_description
1 polymer ?
#
loop_
_entity_poly.entity_id
_entity_poly.type
_entity_poly.pdbx_seq_one_letter_code
_entity_poly.pdbx_strand_id
1 'polypeptide(L)'
;LRSSVVAFCLYSTVPPMLGILGPDHLFAIGAMMGLGHGIAYPAVTALAIERADASSRGMVVSIIHGAFNGGHAFFAYALGLIAAAWSYDVAFWTAGAVTLSGALLLGLVRRP
;
A
#
# COMPACT_ATOMS: atom_id res chain seq x y z
N LEU A 1 -1.73 -8.24 12.76
CA LEU A 1 -0.41 -7.53 12.74
C LEU A 1 0.59 -8.19 11.79
N ARG A 2 1.03 -9.44 12.04
CA ARG A 2 2.02 -10.12 11.17
C ARG A 2 1.55 -10.22 9.71
N SER A 3 0.31 -10.64 9.49
CA SER A 3 -0.31 -10.72 8.16
C SER A 3 -0.31 -9.36 7.44
N SER A 4 -0.70 -8.29 8.14
CA SER A 4 -0.72 -6.93 7.61
C SER A 4 0.67 -6.44 7.18
N VAL A 5 1.71 -6.67 8.00
CA VAL A 5 3.09 -6.30 7.68
C VAL A 5 3.61 -7.07 6.47
N VAL A 6 3.42 -8.39 6.44
CA VAL A 6 3.83 -9.23 5.30
C VAL A 6 3.14 -8.79 4.01
N ALA A 7 1.84 -8.47 4.09
CA ALA A 7 1.07 -7.99 2.94
C ALA A 7 1.63 -6.67 2.39
N PHE A 8 1.97 -5.70 3.25
CA PHE A 8 2.59 -4.45 2.80
C PHE A 8 4.00 -4.67 2.22
N CYS A 9 4.81 -5.57 2.80
CA CYS A 9 6.12 -5.89 2.23
C CYS A 9 5.98 -6.47 0.81
N LEU A 10 5.07 -7.43 0.61
CA LEU A 10 4.79 -7.99 -0.72
C LEU A 10 4.22 -6.94 -1.68
N TYR A 11 3.32 -6.09 -1.19
CA TYR A 11 2.74 -5.01 -1.99
C TYR A 11 3.79 -3.97 -2.43
N SER A 12 4.80 -3.71 -1.60
CA SER A 12 5.86 -2.72 -1.87
C SER A 12 6.79 -3.11 -3.02
N THR A 13 6.91 -4.39 -3.36
CA THR A 13 7.81 -4.85 -4.42
C THR A 13 7.19 -4.78 -5.80
N VAL A 14 5.86 -4.72 -5.90
CA VAL A 14 5.15 -4.79 -7.18
C VAL A 14 5.43 -3.59 -8.08
N PRO A 15 5.41 -2.32 -7.61
CA PRO A 15 5.69 -1.19 -8.49
C PRO A 15 7.14 -1.21 -9.04
N PRO A 16 8.20 -1.41 -8.24
CA PRO A 16 9.56 -1.57 -8.78
C PRO A 16 9.71 -2.70 -9.80
N MET A 17 8.96 -3.81 -9.66
CA MET A 17 8.97 -4.89 -10.66
C MET A 17 8.53 -4.41 -12.04
N LEU A 18 7.65 -3.41 -12.15
CA LEU A 18 7.26 -2.83 -13.43
C LEU A 18 8.42 -2.08 -14.11
N GLY A 19 9.25 -1.38 -13.34
CA GLY A 19 10.47 -0.75 -13.89
C GLY A 19 11.49 -1.78 -14.39
N ILE A 20 11.58 -2.95 -13.74
CA ILE A 20 12.54 -4.00 -14.11
C ILE A 20 12.06 -4.83 -15.29
N LEU A 21 10.80 -5.26 -15.25
CA LEU A 21 10.22 -6.17 -16.26
C LEU A 21 9.75 -5.41 -17.51
N GLY A 22 9.40 -4.13 -17.36
CA GLY A 22 8.85 -3.32 -18.44
C GLY A 22 7.36 -3.55 -18.70
N PRO A 23 6.79 -2.80 -19.66
CA PRO A 23 5.34 -2.72 -19.87
C PRO A 23 4.70 -3.97 -20.49
N ASP A 24 5.48 -4.88 -21.07
CA ASP A 24 4.93 -6.10 -21.69
C ASP A 24 4.33 -7.08 -20.66
N HIS A 25 4.63 -6.88 -19.38
CA HIS A 25 4.17 -7.72 -18.28
C HIS A 25 3.05 -7.09 -17.44
N LEU A 26 2.37 -6.05 -17.94
CA LEU A 26 1.33 -5.33 -17.21
C LEU A 26 0.21 -6.22 -16.65
N PHE A 27 -0.19 -7.28 -17.36
CA PHE A 27 -1.21 -8.20 -16.86
C PHE A 27 -0.73 -8.95 -15.60
N ALA A 28 0.48 -9.51 -15.64
CA ALA A 28 1.05 -10.22 -14.50
C ALA A 28 1.30 -9.28 -13.32
N ILE A 29 1.82 -8.08 -13.60
CA ILE A 29 2.08 -7.05 -12.58
C ILE A 29 0.77 -6.54 -11.97
N GLY A 30 -0.26 -6.30 -12.79
CA GLY A 30 -1.59 -5.93 -12.34
C GLY A 30 -2.24 -7.01 -11.48
N ALA A 31 -2.06 -8.29 -11.83
CA ALA A 31 -2.53 -9.41 -11.01
C ALA A 31 -1.81 -9.47 -9.65
N MET A 32 -0.47 -9.32 -9.64
CA MET A 32 0.31 -9.24 -8.39
C MET A 32 -0.11 -8.05 -7.53
N MET A 33 -0.38 -6.90 -8.16
CA MET A 33 -0.86 -5.69 -7.49
C MET A 33 -2.25 -5.94 -6.86
N GLY A 34 -3.16 -6.56 -7.62
CA GLY A 34 -4.49 -6.93 -7.13
C GLY A 34 -4.43 -7.91 -5.97
N LEU A 35 -3.56 -8.91 -6.02
CA LEU A 35 -3.34 -9.86 -4.93
C LEU A 35 -2.75 -9.18 -3.69
N GLY A 36 -1.71 -8.36 -3.86
CA GLY A 36 -1.08 -7.63 -2.76
C GLY A 36 -2.08 -6.68 -2.08
N HIS A 37 -2.85 -5.92 -2.87
CA HIS A 37 -3.90 -5.05 -2.36
C HIS A 37 -5.02 -5.84 -1.67
N GLY A 38 -5.49 -6.91 -2.31
CA GLY A 38 -6.55 -7.78 -1.83
C GLY A 38 -6.21 -8.50 -0.53
N ILE A 39 -4.93 -8.64 -0.18
CA ILE A 39 -4.48 -9.13 1.12
C ILE A 39 -4.29 -7.97 2.11
N ALA A 40 -3.58 -6.91 1.69
CA ALA A 40 -3.20 -5.80 2.58
C ALA A 40 -4.43 -5.06 3.12
N TYR A 41 -5.39 -4.75 2.25
CA TYR A 41 -6.59 -4.00 2.61
C TYR A 41 -7.44 -4.67 3.70
N PRO A 42 -7.91 -5.93 3.54
CA PRO A 42 -8.67 -6.60 4.59
C PRO A 42 -7.82 -6.92 5.82
N ALA A 43 -6.52 -7.25 5.67
CA ALA A 43 -5.67 -7.55 6.82
C ALA A 43 -5.46 -6.33 7.74
N VAL A 44 -5.36 -5.12 7.18
CA VAL A 44 -5.25 -3.88 7.96
C VAL A 44 -6.59 -3.48 8.55
N THR A 45 -7.65 -3.59 7.77
CA THR A 45 -9.02 -3.28 8.22
C THR A 45 -9.41 -4.17 9.40
N ALA A 46 -9.17 -5.48 9.31
CA ALA A 46 -9.42 -6.42 10.39
C ALA A 46 -8.61 -6.09 11.65
N LEU A 47 -7.31 -5.80 11.51
CA LEU A 47 -6.45 -5.42 12.63
C LEU A 47 -6.96 -4.16 13.37
N ALA A 48 -7.47 -3.18 12.63
CA ALA A 48 -7.97 -1.95 13.21
C ALA A 48 -9.32 -2.15 13.90
N ILE A 49 -10.23 -2.94 13.31
CA ILE A 49 -11.51 -3.32 13.92
C ILE A 49 -11.29 -4.13 15.21
N GLU A 50 -10.33 -5.05 15.21
CA GLU A 50 -9.97 -5.87 16.38
C GLU A 50 -9.55 -5.00 17.57
N ARG A 51 -8.93 -3.85 17.31
CA ARG A 51 -8.45 -2.89 18.32
C ARG A 51 -9.47 -1.80 18.68
N ALA A 52 -10.64 -1.80 18.04
CA ALA A 52 -11.65 -0.78 18.22
C ALA A 52 -12.80 -1.26 19.10
N ASP A 53 -13.25 -0.39 20.00
CA ASP A 53 -14.50 -0.57 20.74
C ASP A 53 -15.67 -0.74 19.77
N ALA A 54 -16.68 -1.52 20.17
CA ALA A 54 -17.82 -1.85 19.31
C ALA A 54 -18.52 -0.60 18.76
N SER A 55 -18.67 0.45 19.58
CA SER A 55 -19.26 1.74 19.19
C SER A 55 -18.42 2.53 18.18
N SER A 56 -17.11 2.29 18.14
CA SER A 56 -16.14 3.03 17.33
C SER A 56 -15.76 2.33 16.01
N ARG A 57 -16.17 1.07 15.81
CA ARG A 57 -15.81 0.27 14.63
C ARG A 57 -16.19 0.95 13.31
N GLY A 58 -17.38 1.54 13.24
CA GLY A 58 -17.83 2.26 12.04
C GLY A 58 -16.92 3.44 11.70
N MET A 59 -16.54 4.24 12.70
CA MET A 59 -15.60 5.35 12.53
C MET A 59 -14.22 4.86 12.08
N VAL A 60 -13.70 3.80 12.71
CA VAL A 60 -12.39 3.23 12.36
C VAL A 60 -12.36 2.74 10.92
N VAL A 61 -13.40 2.05 10.46
CA VAL A 61 -13.52 1.61 9.06
C VAL A 61 -13.54 2.81 8.10
N SER A 62 -14.30 3.86 8.43
CA SER A 62 -14.34 5.10 7.63
C SER A 62 -12.99 5.79 7.55
N ILE A 63 -12.24 5.86 8.65
CA ILE A 63 -10.88 6.44 8.67
C ILE A 63 -9.94 5.64 7.76
N ILE A 64 -10.00 4.30 7.80
CA ILE A 64 -9.15 3.45 6.95
C ILE A 64 -9.50 3.62 5.48
N HIS A 65 -10.78 3.57 5.13
CA HIS A 65 -11.23 3.80 3.75
C HIS A 65 -10.82 5.20 3.27
N GLY A 66 -10.99 6.22 4.11
CA GLY A 66 -10.57 7.59 3.82
C GLY A 66 -9.07 7.69 3.59
N ALA A 67 -8.26 7.04 4.43
CA ALA A 67 -6.80 7.02 4.30
C ALA A 67 -6.34 6.30 3.02
N PHE A 68 -6.95 5.16 2.67
CA PHE A 68 -6.64 4.44 1.43
C PHE A 68 -6.97 5.27 0.19
N ASN A 69 -8.20 5.81 0.11
CA ASN A 69 -8.64 6.59 -1.05
C ASN A 69 -7.91 7.92 -1.15
N GLY A 70 -7.75 8.63 -0.03
CA GLY A 70 -7.02 9.89 0.03
C GLY A 70 -5.55 9.72 -0.32
N GLY A 71 -4.91 8.66 0.20
CA GLY A 71 -3.54 8.27 -0.17
C GLY A 71 -3.41 7.95 -1.66
N HIS A 72 -4.33 7.16 -2.22
CA HIS A 72 -4.38 6.88 -3.65
C HIS A 72 -4.48 8.15 -4.49
N ALA A 73 -5.42 9.03 -4.17
CA ALA A 73 -5.61 10.27 -4.92
C ALA A 73 -4.37 11.18 -4.84
N PHE A 74 -3.81 11.35 -3.64
CA PHE A 74 -2.61 12.15 -3.42
C PHE A 74 -1.41 11.61 -4.20
N PHE A 75 -1.12 10.31 -4.06
CA PHE A 75 0.05 9.71 -4.70
C PHE A 75 -0.12 9.49 -6.21
N ALA A 76 -1.34 9.34 -6.73
CA ALA A 76 -1.56 9.34 -8.18
C ALA A 76 -1.06 10.65 -8.81
N TYR A 77 -1.31 11.79 -8.16
CA TYR A 77 -0.79 13.08 -8.62
C TYR A 77 0.70 13.23 -8.33
N ALA A 78 1.14 12.99 -7.09
CA ALA A 78 2.53 13.20 -6.68
C ALA A 78 3.51 12.33 -7.48
N LEU A 79 3.22 11.02 -7.63
CA LEU A 79 4.07 10.12 -8.41
C LEU A 79 4.03 10.45 -9.91
N GLY A 80 2.92 11.00 -10.42
CA GLY A 80 2.85 11.52 -11.78
C GLY A 80 3.82 12.68 -12.02
N LEU A 81 3.95 13.60 -11.06
CA LEU A 81 4.95 14.67 -11.11
C LEU A 81 6.39 14.13 -11.06
N ILE A 82 6.64 13.12 -10.21
CA ILE A 82 7.95 12.45 -10.16
C ILE A 82 8.28 11.81 -11.50
N ALA A 83 7.31 11.12 -12.12
CA ALA A 83 7.48 10.49 -13.41
C ALA A 83 7.78 11.51 -14.53
N ALA A 84 7.08 12.66 -14.50
CA ALA A 84 7.27 13.73 -15.47
C ALA A 84 8.62 14.45 -15.32
N ALA A 85 9.11 14.63 -14.08
CA ALA A 85 10.34 15.36 -13.80
C ALA A 85 11.61 14.50 -13.96
N TRP A 86 11.53 13.21 -13.65
CA TRP A 86 12.68 12.29 -13.67
C TRP A 86 12.45 11.12 -14.62
N SER A 87 11.64 10.14 -14.21
CA SER A 87 11.24 8.99 -15.02
C SER A 87 10.19 8.14 -14.31
N TYR A 88 9.50 7.29 -15.08
CA TYR A 88 8.60 6.28 -14.52
C TYR A 88 9.31 5.32 -13.54
N ASP A 89 10.57 4.95 -13.81
CA ASP A 89 11.34 4.10 -12.91
C ASP A 89 11.50 4.73 -11.52
N VAL A 90 11.86 6.03 -11.46
CA VAL A 90 11.99 6.74 -10.17
C VAL A 90 10.64 6.78 -9.45
N ALA A 91 9.54 7.00 -10.18
CA ALA A 91 8.20 6.99 -9.59
C ALA A 91 7.81 5.61 -9.03
N PHE A 92 8.12 4.53 -9.74
CA PHE A 92 7.86 3.16 -9.29
C PHE A 92 8.68 2.77 -8.06
N TRP A 93 9.97 3.10 -8.03
CA TRP A 93 10.82 2.88 -6.85
C TRP A 93 10.36 3.71 -5.66
N THR A 94 9.92 4.95 -5.88
CA THR A 94 9.37 5.81 -4.84
C THR A 94 8.08 5.23 -4.26
N ALA A 95 7.17 4.73 -5.11
CA ALA A 95 5.95 4.05 -4.67
C ALA A 95 6.25 2.84 -3.78
N GLY A 96 7.24 2.03 -4.19
CA GLY A 96 7.72 0.90 -3.39
C GLY A 96 8.29 1.34 -2.04
N ALA A 97 9.17 2.34 -2.02
CA ALA A 97 9.78 2.85 -0.80
C ALA A 97 8.76 3.44 0.19
N VAL A 98 7.79 4.22 -0.30
CA VAL A 98 6.70 4.77 0.53
C VAL A 98 5.87 3.63 1.13
N THR A 99 5.50 2.63 0.33
CA THR A 99 4.73 1.48 0.80
C THR A 99 5.51 0.67 1.85
N LEU A 100 6.81 0.44 1.61
CA LEU A 100 7.69 -0.26 2.54
C LEU A 100 7.83 0.52 3.86
N SER A 101 7.91 1.85 3.81
CA SER A 101 7.93 2.67 5.04
C SER A 101 6.64 2.49 5.87
N GLY A 102 5.48 2.34 5.23
CA GLY A 102 4.24 1.96 5.91
C GLY A 102 4.32 0.60 6.59
N ALA A 103 4.93 -0.40 5.93
CA ALA A 103 5.18 -1.72 6.52
C ALA A 103 6.08 -1.64 7.76
N LEU A 104 7.16 -0.84 7.67
CA LEU A 104 8.09 -0.61 8.77
C LEU A 104 7.41 0.10 9.93
N LEU A 105 6.66 1.18 9.68
CA LEU A 105 5.89 1.88 10.72
C LEU A 105 4.92 0.93 11.41
N LEU A 106 4.19 0.12 10.66
CA LEU A 106 3.27 -0.88 11.22
C LEU A 106 4.00 -1.94 12.04
N GLY A 107 5.18 -2.37 11.60
CA GLY A 107 6.03 -3.35 12.29
C GLY A 107 6.74 -2.81 13.53
N LEU A 108 7.07 -1.52 13.55
CA LEU A 108 7.67 -0.81 14.69
C LEU A 108 6.63 -0.49 15.76
N VAL A 109 5.38 -0.28 15.37
CA VAL A 109 4.23 -0.21 16.29
C VAL A 109 3.85 -1.63 16.75
N ARG A 110 4.83 -2.39 17.26
CA ARG A 110 4.59 -3.49 18.21
C ARG A 110 4.18 -2.83 19.53
N ARG A 111 2.90 -2.88 19.87
CA ARG A 111 2.45 -2.35 21.16
C ARG A 111 2.62 -3.38 22.27
N PRO A 112 2.79 -2.93 23.53
CA PRO A 112 2.37 -3.74 24.67
C PRO A 112 0.90 -4.15 24.53
#